data_AF-A6SYX5-F1
#
_entry.id   AF-A6SYX5-F1
#
_cell.length_a   1.000
_cell.length_b   1.000
_cell.length_c   1.000
_cell.angle_alpha   90.00
_cell.angle_beta   90.00
_cell.angle_gamma   90.00
#
_symmetry.space_group_name_H-M   'P 1'
#
loop_
_entity.id
_entity.type
_entity.pdbx_description
1 polymer ?
#
loop_
_entity_poly.entity_id
_entity_poly.type
_entity_poly.pdbx_seq_one_letter_code
_entity_poly.pdbx_strand_id
1 'polypeptide(L)'
;MGLFFTAILAKVVAFATWCGALAVAVFAALWFLGTDLGCWFFEQFLKLIQGILDALPGVDGFALFNPAQYVGGLPADVVNMVGLIRVGEALAIILAAILIKLTLQIIPFTRLGS
;
A
#
# COMPACT_ATOMS: atom_id res chain seq x y z
N MET A 1 -46.48 19.19 -47.24
CA MET A 1 -45.09 19.61 -47.55
C MET A 1 -44.31 20.08 -46.32
N GLY A 2 -44.88 20.82 -45.36
CA GLY A 2 -44.15 21.30 -44.17
C GLY A 2 -43.60 20.20 -43.25
N LEU A 3 -44.34 19.12 -43.00
CA LEU A 3 -43.92 18.02 -42.12
C LEU A 3 -42.68 17.26 -42.59
N PHE A 4 -42.45 17.17 -43.91
CA PHE A 4 -41.31 16.46 -44.49
C PHE A 4 -40.00 17.22 -44.27
N PHE A 5 -40.00 18.55 -44.47
CA PHE A 5 -38.84 19.40 -44.21
C PHE A 5 -38.51 19.47 -42.71
N THR A 6 -39.52 19.48 -41.83
CA THR A 6 -39.31 19.40 -40.38
C THR A 6 -38.70 18.08 -39.95
N ALA A 7 -39.09 16.96 -40.57
CA ALA A 7 -38.52 15.65 -40.28
C ALA A 7 -37.04 15.54 -40.70
N ILE A 8 -36.67 16.13 -41.84
CA ILE A 8 -35.27 16.18 -42.31
C ILE A 8 -34.43 17.08 -41.40
N LEU A 9 -34.92 18.27 -41.05
CA LEU A 9 -34.22 19.17 -40.12
C LEU A 9 -34.04 18.53 -38.73
N ALA A 10 -35.04 17.79 -38.23
CA ALA A 10 -34.93 17.08 -36.96
C ALA A 10 -33.83 16.00 -36.97
N LYS A 11 -33.64 15.29 -38.09
CA LYS A 11 -32.54 14.31 -38.25
C LYS A 11 -31.17 14.97 -38.28
N VAL A 12 -31.05 16.13 -38.95
CA VAL A 12 -29.80 16.91 -38.99
C VAL A 12 -29.45 17.46 -37.59
N VAL A 13 -30.44 17.97 -36.85
CA VAL A 13 -30.24 18.43 -35.47
C VAL A 13 -29.88 17.27 -34.54
N ALA A 14 -30.52 16.11 -34.67
CA ALA A 14 -30.19 14.91 -33.90
C ALA A 14 -28.78 14.39 -34.17
N PHE A 15 -28.30 14.52 -35.41
CA PHE A 15 -26.92 14.19 -35.76
C PHE A 15 -25.92 15.19 -35.15
N ALA A 16 -26.23 16.49 -35.19
CA ALA A 16 -25.40 17.52 -34.58
C ALA A 16 -25.30 17.37 -33.05
N THR A 17 -26.40 17.05 -32.37
CA THR A 17 -26.39 16.79 -30.92
C THR A 17 -25.65 15.50 -30.57
N TRP A 18 -25.76 14.46 -31.40
CA TRP A 18 -24.97 13.24 -31.24
C TRP A 18 -23.47 13.49 -31.39
N CYS A 19 -23.05 14.28 -32.38
CA CYS A 19 -21.64 14.68 -32.56
C CYS A 19 -21.11 15.47 -31.35
N GLY A 20 -21.91 16.38 -30.79
CA GLY A 20 -21.55 17.11 -29.56
C GLY A 20 -21.39 16.18 -28.36
N ALA A 21 -22.31 15.23 -28.17
CA ALA A 21 -22.22 14.24 -27.11
C ALA A 21 -21.00 13.30 -27.26
N LEU A 22 -20.69 12.91 -28.50
CA LEU A 22 -19.50 12.11 -28.82
C LEU A 22 -18.22 12.84 -28.43
N ALA A 23 -18.08 14.13 -28.76
CA ALA A 23 -16.91 14.92 -28.41
C ALA A 23 -16.69 15.01 -26.89
N VAL A 24 -17.77 15.22 -26.13
CA VAL A 24 -17.71 15.26 -24.65
C VAL A 24 -17.33 13.89 -24.08
N ALA A 25 -17.90 12.81 -24.62
CA ALA A 25 -17.58 11.45 -24.19
C ALA A 25 -16.11 11.09 -24.47
N VAL A 26 -15.57 11.48 -25.62
CA VAL A 26 -14.15 11.27 -25.97
C VAL A 26 -13.23 12.04 -25.02
N PHE A 27 -13.57 13.30 -24.69
CA PHE A 27 -12.80 14.08 -23.74
C PHE A 27 -12.81 13.47 -22.33
N ALA A 28 -13.98 13.01 -21.86
CA ALA A 28 -14.10 12.34 -20.57
C ALA A 28 -13.29 11.03 -20.52
N ALA A 29 -13.34 10.22 -21.59
CA ALA A 29 -12.57 8.99 -21.69
C ALA A 29 -11.05 9.25 -21.66
N LEU A 30 -10.58 10.29 -22.37
CA LEU A 30 -9.19 10.72 -22.33
C LEU A 30 -8.76 11.18 -20.92
N TRP A 31 -9.63 11.90 -20.21
CA TRP A 31 -9.36 12.31 -18.83
C TRP A 31 -9.23 11.11 -17.89
N PHE A 32 -10.13 10.13 -17.99
CA PHE A 32 -10.05 8.90 -17.18
C PHE A 32 -8.77 8.10 -17.48
N LEU A 33 -8.40 7.98 -18.76
CA LEU A 33 -7.15 7.32 -19.15
C LEU A 33 -5.91 8.07 -18.60
N GLY A 34 -5.94 9.40 -18.58
CA GLY A 34 -4.89 10.21 -17.97
C GLY A 34 -4.75 9.97 -16.46
N THR A 35 -5.87 9.91 -15.73
CA THR A 35 -5.86 9.62 -14.29
C THR A 35 -5.41 8.19 -13.98
N ASP A 36 -5.80 7.23 -14.83
CA ASP A 36 -5.42 5.83 -14.69
C ASP A 36 -3.90 5.63 -14.89
N LEU A 37 -3.30 6.36 -15.83
CA LEU A 37 -1.84 6.39 -16.01
C LEU A 37 -1.09 6.91 -14.77
N GLY A 38 -1.66 7.89 -14.07
CA GLY A 38 -1.10 8.38 -12.80
C GLY A 38 -1.13 7.32 -11.70
N CYS A 39 -2.25 6.63 -11.56
CA CYS A 39 -2.39 5.49 -10.64
C CYS A 39 -1.42 4.35 -10.99
N TRP A 40 -1.29 4.04 -12.28
CA TRP A 40 -0.37 3.01 -12.78
C TRP A 40 1.09 3.35 -12.42
N PHE A 41 1.53 4.60 -12.59
CA PHE A 41 2.88 5.00 -12.21
C PHE A 41 3.12 4.83 -10.71
N PHE A 42 2.16 5.23 -9.88
CA PHE A 42 2.25 5.05 -8.42
C PHE A 42 2.29 3.56 -8.03
N GLU A 43 1.52 2.71 -8.72
CA GLU A 43 1.56 1.26 -8.52
C GLU A 43 2.93 0.67 -8.90
N GLN A 44 3.56 1.12 -9.99
CA GLN A 44 4.91 0.70 -10.35
C GLN A 44 5.94 1.09 -9.29
N PHE A 45 5.82 2.29 -8.72
CA PHE A 45 6.68 2.74 -7.63
C PHE A 45 6.52 1.86 -6.37
N LEU A 46 5.29 1.52 -6.00
CA LEU A 46 5.03 0.61 -4.88
C LEU A 46 5.55 -0.81 -5.15
N LYS A 47 5.40 -1.33 -6.38
CA LYS A 47 5.97 -2.63 -6.78
C LYS A 47 7.49 -2.65 -6.74
N LEU A 48 8.15 -1.54 -7.09
CA LEU A 48 9.59 -1.39 -6.93
C LEU A 48 10.01 -1.50 -5.46
N ILE A 49 9.31 -0.78 -4.57
CA ILE A 49 9.56 -0.84 -3.12
C ILE A 49 9.33 -2.26 -2.60
N GLN A 50 8.23 -2.90 -3.01
CA GLN A 50 7.95 -4.27 -2.64
C GLN A 50 9.05 -5.22 -3.11
N GLY A 51 9.52 -5.08 -4.36
CA GLY A 51 10.63 -5.88 -4.87
C GLY A 51 11.93 -5.70 -4.08
N ILE A 52 12.20 -4.50 -3.58
CA ILE A 52 13.35 -4.23 -2.69
C ILE A 52 13.16 -4.89 -1.32
N LEU A 53 11.95 -4.82 -0.76
CA LEU A 53 11.61 -5.47 0.52
C LEU A 53 11.66 -6.99 0.44
N ASP A 54 11.19 -7.57 -0.66
CA ASP A 54 11.22 -9.01 -0.92
C ASP A 54 12.65 -9.49 -1.24
N ALA A 55 13.52 -8.60 -1.77
CA ALA A 55 14.93 -8.86 -1.99
C ALA A 55 15.79 -8.70 -0.73
N LEU A 56 15.29 -8.03 0.32
CA LEU A 56 15.89 -8.15 1.64
C LEU A 56 15.69 -9.61 2.08
N PRO A 57 16.73 -10.30 2.58
CA PRO A 57 16.64 -11.72 2.91
C PRO A 57 15.80 -11.91 4.17
N GLY A 58 14.46 -11.79 4.07
CA GLY A 58 13.49 -12.05 5.14
C GLY A 58 13.99 -11.78 6.57
N VAL A 59 13.73 -12.72 7.47
CA VAL A 59 14.14 -12.70 8.89
C VAL A 59 15.67 -12.59 9.07
N ASP A 60 16.46 -12.87 8.03
CA ASP A 60 17.92 -12.78 8.03
C ASP A 60 18.46 -11.36 7.76
N GLY A 61 17.70 -10.48 7.10
CA GLY A 61 18.05 -9.06 6.97
C GLY A 61 17.98 -8.32 8.32
N PHE A 62 17.14 -8.84 9.23
CA PHE A 62 17.09 -8.44 10.63
C PHE A 62 18.07 -9.23 11.52
N ALA A 63 18.88 -10.14 10.97
CA ALA A 63 19.87 -10.89 11.75
C ALA A 63 20.93 -9.96 12.35
N LEU A 64 21.31 -8.89 11.65
CA LEU A 64 22.17 -7.82 12.20
C LEU A 64 21.53 -7.10 13.40
N PHE A 65 20.20 -7.11 13.50
CA PHE A 65 19.47 -6.58 14.64
C PHE A 65 19.07 -7.66 15.64
N ASN A 66 19.42 -8.92 15.41
CA ASN A 66 19.09 -10.02 16.30
C ASN A 66 20.03 -9.99 17.51
N PRO A 67 19.53 -9.62 18.71
CA PRO A 67 20.37 -9.55 19.91
C PRO A 67 20.98 -10.90 20.28
N ALA A 68 20.38 -12.01 19.83
CA ALA A 68 20.90 -13.36 20.09
C ALA A 68 22.27 -13.61 19.44
N GLN A 69 22.58 -12.97 18.31
CA GLN A 69 23.91 -13.08 17.69
C GLN A 69 24.99 -12.42 18.55
N TYR A 70 24.66 -11.33 19.24
CA TYR A 70 25.58 -10.64 20.15
C TYR A 70 25.73 -11.38 21.49
N VAL A 71 24.69 -12.09 21.95
CA VAL A 71 24.77 -12.94 23.15
C VAL A 71 25.73 -14.11 22.96
N GLY A 72 25.80 -14.70 21.76
CA GLY A 72 26.76 -15.77 21.45
C GLY A 72 28.23 -15.33 21.42
N GLY A 73 28.51 -14.03 21.28
CA GLY A 73 29.87 -13.47 21.30
C GLY A 73 30.39 -13.10 22.71
N LEU A 74 29.55 -13.23 23.75
CA LEU A 74 29.93 -12.89 25.12
C LEU A 74 30.74 -14.02 25.78
N PRO A 75 31.64 -13.71 26.73
CA PRO A 75 32.37 -14.72 27.50
C PRO A 75 31.42 -15.75 28.15
N ALA A 76 31.83 -17.01 28.20
CA ALA A 76 30.97 -18.13 28.63
C ALA A 76 30.36 -17.94 30.04
N ASP A 77 31.08 -17.29 30.96
CA ASP A 77 30.56 -16.97 32.29
C ASP A 77 29.40 -15.98 32.26
N VAL A 78 29.43 -15.00 31.35
CA VAL A 78 28.36 -14.01 31.19
C VAL A 78 27.14 -14.66 30.56
N VAL A 79 27.33 -15.55 29.57
CA VAL A 79 26.22 -16.28 28.92
C VAL A 79 25.51 -17.21 29.92
N ASN A 80 26.27 -17.90 30.78
CA ASN A 80 25.71 -18.74 31.84
C ASN A 80 24.90 -17.91 32.86
N MET A 81 25.40 -16.74 33.24
CA MET A 81 24.67 -15.84 34.14
C MET A 81 23.39 -15.32 33.49
N VAL A 82 23.45 -14.89 32.22
CA VAL A 82 22.28 -14.42 31.43
C VAL A 82 21.19 -15.49 31.33
N GLY A 83 21.57 -16.78 31.23
CA GLY A 83 20.65 -17.91 31.30
C GLY A 83 20.00 -18.07 32.67
N LEU A 84 20.75 -17.93 33.76
CA LEU A 84 20.23 -18.03 35.13
C LEU A 84 19.28 -16.89 35.49
N ILE A 85 19.53 -15.67 35.00
CA ILE A 85 18.65 -14.52 35.24
C ILE A 85 17.47 -14.43 34.25
N ARG A 86 17.31 -15.42 33.35
CA ARG A 86 16.15 -15.56 32.46
C ARG A 86 15.89 -14.33 31.59
N VAL A 87 16.97 -13.72 31.11
CA VAL A 87 16.90 -12.52 30.25
C VAL A 87 16.20 -12.84 28.92
N GLY A 88 16.31 -14.06 28.42
CA GLY A 88 15.61 -14.49 27.21
C GLY A 88 14.09 -14.38 27.35
N GLU A 89 13.54 -14.85 28.47
CA GLU A 89 12.10 -14.75 28.76
C GLU A 89 11.66 -13.31 29.00
N ALA A 90 12.49 -12.50 29.66
CA ALA A 90 12.21 -11.07 29.82
C ALA A 90 12.13 -10.35 28.45
N LEU A 91 13.04 -10.64 27.53
CA LEU A 91 13.01 -10.10 26.16
C LEU A 91 11.80 -10.60 25.37
N ALA A 92 11.41 -11.86 25.52
CA ALA A 92 10.23 -12.43 24.88
C ALA A 92 8.93 -11.73 25.33
N ILE A 93 8.82 -11.39 26.63
CA ILE A 93 7.68 -10.64 27.17
C ILE A 93 7.63 -9.23 26.58
N ILE A 94 8.77 -8.54 26.48
CA ILE A 94 8.85 -7.21 25.88
C ILE A 94 8.45 -7.25 24.40
N LEU A 95 8.93 -8.25 23.65
CA LEU A 95 8.58 -8.42 22.24
C LEU A 95 7.07 -8.68 22.07
N ALA A 96 6.50 -9.56 22.89
CA ALA A 96 5.06 -9.83 22.90
C ALA A 96 4.25 -8.55 23.20
N ALA A 97 4.69 -7.73 24.14
CA ALA A 97 4.04 -6.46 24.46
C ALA A 97 4.10 -5.45 23.29
N ILE A 98 5.21 -5.38 22.57
CA ILE A 98 5.36 -4.53 21.37
C ILE A 98 4.42 -5.02 20.25
N LEU A 99 4.35 -6.33 20.02
CA LEU A 99 3.45 -6.92 19.02
C LEU A 99 1.97 -6.65 19.34
N ILE A 100 1.58 -6.72 20.61
CA ILE A 100 0.24 -6.35 21.06
C ILE A 100 0.00 -4.86 20.77
N LYS A 101 0.95 -3.97 21.08
CA LYS A 101 0.83 -2.54 20.77
C LYS A 101 0.68 -2.25 19.27
N LEU A 102 1.42 -2.94 18.41
CA LEU A 102 1.31 -2.79 16.95
C LEU A 102 -0.04 -3.30 16.43
N THR A 103 -0.47 -4.45 16.92
CA THR A 103 -1.77 -5.03 16.55
C THR A 103 -2.93 -4.13 16.99
N LEU A 104 -2.87 -3.59 18.21
CA LEU A 104 -3.90 -2.68 18.71
C LEU A 104 -3.96 -1.39 17.88
N GLN A 105 -2.84 -0.84 17.41
CA GLN A 105 -2.85 0.36 16.54
C GLN A 105 -3.61 0.20 15.22
N ILE A 106 -3.91 -1.03 14.77
CA ILE A 106 -4.78 -1.30 13.61
C ILE A 106 -6.25 -1.05 13.97
N ILE A 107 -6.62 -1.24 15.24
CA ILE A 107 -7.96 -0.98 15.75
C ILE A 107 -8.08 0.54 15.99
N PRO A 108 -9.03 1.22 15.30
CA PRO A 108 -9.09 2.68 15.26
C PRO A 108 -9.32 3.35 16.62
N PHE A 109 -9.81 2.61 17.63
CA PHE A 109 -10.08 3.11 18.98
C PHE A 109 -8.90 3.06 19.95
N THR A 110 -7.72 2.60 19.52
CA THR A 110 -6.51 2.58 20.38
C THR A 110 -5.32 3.30 19.76
N ARG A 111 -5.55 4.06 18.68
CA ARG A 111 -4.53 4.87 18.03
C ARG A 111 -4.13 6.03 18.95
N LEU A 112 -2.83 6.25 19.12
CA LEU A 112 -2.31 7.46 19.77
C LEU A 112 -2.61 8.66 18.87
N GLY A 113 -3.78 9.29 19.06
CA GLY A 113 -4.19 10.51 18.38
C GLY A 113 -5.51 10.44 17.63
N SER A 114 -6.60 10.02 18.31
CA SER A 114 -7.96 10.54 18.15
C SER A 114 -8.75 10.27 19.41
#